data_AF-A0AAW0LUW6-F1
#
_entry.id   AF-A0AAW0LUW6-F1
#
_cell.length_a   1.000
_cell.length_b   1.000
_cell.length_c   1.000
_cell.angle_alpha   90.00
_cell.angle_beta   90.00
_cell.angle_gamma   90.00
#
_symmetry.space_group_name_H-M   'P 1'
#
loop_
_entity.id
_entity.type
_entity.pdbx_description
1 polymer ?
#
loop_
_entity_poly.entity_id
_entity_poly.type
_entity_poly.pdbx_seq_one_letter_code
_entity_poly.pdbx_strand_id
1 'polypeptide(L)'
;MADEVALDLEELRHLQSIAKRPRVLSLISSQISDLDKILKEATSAPPLQIPTPISTAPKASPIPALNYVTLGSFSWDQDDDKVKIYIFLEGVEQEKMETEFKPISLDVKFHDVQGKNYRCAIPKLNKEIVPEKCKVIIKPTRVTIILFKASKGNWLDLQFKEDKNMYDEGDEEMKRTIAKAWTDARSGKTADPLKGYR
;
A
#
# COMPACT_ATOMS: atom_id res chain seq x y z
N MET A 1 -13.30 -21.39 10.11
CA MET A 1 -12.93 -21.97 8.80
C MET A 1 -14.13 -22.57 8.06
N ALA A 2 -14.61 -23.79 8.32
CA ALA A 2 -15.75 -24.35 7.56
C ALA A 2 -17.10 -23.64 7.83
N ASP A 3 -17.29 -23.17 9.06
CA ASP A 3 -18.49 -22.45 9.49
C ASP A 3 -18.62 -21.06 8.83
N GLU A 4 -17.50 -20.34 8.71
CA GLU A 4 -17.45 -19.02 8.05
C GLU A 4 -17.70 -19.11 6.54
N VAL A 5 -17.14 -20.14 5.88
CA VAL A 5 -17.39 -20.38 4.45
C VAL A 5 -18.87 -20.69 4.18
N ALA A 6 -19.56 -21.34 5.12
CA ALA A 6 -20.98 -21.61 4.99
C ALA A 6 -21.83 -20.33 5.12
N LEU A 7 -21.48 -19.44 6.05
CA LEU A 7 -22.13 -18.13 6.20
C LEU A 7 -21.92 -17.24 4.97
N ASP A 8 -20.70 -17.20 4.42
CA ASP A 8 -20.38 -16.44 3.22
C ASP A 8 -21.16 -16.93 2.00
N LEU A 9 -21.38 -18.25 1.90
CA LEU A 9 -22.14 -18.86 0.81
C LEU A 9 -23.61 -18.43 0.88
N GLU A 10 -24.21 -18.40 2.07
CA GLU A 10 -25.57 -17.90 2.29
C GLU A 10 -25.69 -16.41 1.93
N GLU A 11 -24.73 -15.58 2.37
CA GLU A 11 -24.73 -14.15 2.04
C GLU A 11 -24.58 -13.89 0.54
N LEU A 12 -23.71 -14.63 -0.16
CA LEU A 12 -23.59 -14.50 -1.62
C LEU A 12 -24.86 -14.93 -2.35
N ARG A 13 -25.58 -15.95 -1.85
CA ARG A 13 -26.89 -16.36 -2.37
C ARG A 13 -27.92 -15.27 -2.18
N HIS A 14 -27.91 -14.61 -1.03
CA HIS A 14 -28.77 -13.45 -0.78
C HIS A 14 -28.44 -12.29 -1.73
N LEU A 15 -27.15 -11.95 -1.88
CA LEU A 15 -26.67 -10.90 -2.79
C LEU A 15 -27.02 -11.18 -4.26
N GLN A 16 -27.00 -12.44 -4.68
CA GLN A 16 -27.41 -12.87 -6.02
C GLN A 16 -28.88 -12.54 -6.30
N SER A 17 -29.75 -12.69 -5.30
CA SER A 17 -31.19 -12.42 -5.42
C SER A 17 -31.49 -10.91 -5.60
N ILE A 18 -30.72 -10.06 -4.93
CA ILE A 18 -30.92 -8.59 -5.01
C ILE A 18 -30.20 -7.96 -6.21
N ALA A 19 -29.16 -8.59 -6.75
CA ALA A 19 -28.38 -8.06 -7.86
C ALA A 19 -29.15 -8.09 -9.19
N LYS A 20 -29.28 -6.93 -9.85
CA LYS A 20 -30.03 -6.79 -11.13
C LYS A 20 -29.13 -6.65 -12.36
N ARG A 21 -27.83 -6.44 -12.18
CA ARG A 21 -26.88 -6.19 -13.27
C ARG A 21 -26.23 -7.51 -13.71
N PRO A 22 -26.21 -7.83 -15.01
CA PRO A 22 -25.74 -9.13 -15.51
C PRO A 22 -24.25 -9.39 -15.19
N ARG A 23 -23.41 -8.35 -15.24
CA ARG A 23 -21.99 -8.45 -14.86
C ARG A 23 -21.81 -8.78 -13.38
N VAL A 24 -22.68 -8.24 -12.51
CA VAL A 24 -22.62 -8.47 -11.07
C VAL A 24 -23.13 -9.86 -10.72
N LEU A 25 -24.23 -10.29 -11.35
CA LEU A 25 -24.76 -11.65 -11.22
C LEU A 25 -23.73 -12.71 -11.61
N SER A 26 -23.02 -12.50 -12.73
CA SER A 26 -21.97 -13.42 -13.19
C SER A 26 -20.79 -13.50 -12.22
N LEU A 27 -20.41 -12.38 -11.61
CA LEU A 27 -19.33 -12.35 -10.63
C LEU A 27 -19.72 -13.09 -9.34
N ILE A 28 -20.92 -12.79 -8.82
CA ILE A 28 -21.46 -13.44 -7.62
C ILE A 28 -21.63 -14.96 -7.85
N SER A 29 -22.17 -15.38 -9.01
CA SER A 29 -22.35 -16.81 -9.31
C SER A 29 -21.03 -17.59 -9.41
N SER A 30 -19.98 -16.95 -9.92
CA SER A 30 -18.65 -17.55 -9.97
C SER A 30 -18.12 -17.77 -8.55
N GLN A 31 -18.20 -16.73 -7.72
CA GLN A 31 -17.70 -16.78 -6.34
C GLN A 31 -18.43 -17.82 -5.49
N ILE A 32 -19.75 -17.98 -5.65
CA ILE A 32 -20.54 -19.03 -4.99
C ILE A 32 -20.01 -20.43 -5.36
N SER A 33 -19.68 -20.64 -6.63
CA SER A 33 -19.19 -21.95 -7.13
C SER A 33 -17.78 -22.27 -6.61
N ASP A 34 -16.91 -21.28 -6.52
CA ASP A 34 -15.56 -21.43 -5.95
C ASP A 34 -15.63 -21.77 -4.44
N LEU A 35 -16.51 -21.11 -3.67
CA LEU A 35 -16.68 -21.41 -2.25
C LEU A 35 -17.34 -22.78 -1.98
N ASP A 36 -18.30 -23.20 -2.81
CA ASP A 36 -18.91 -24.53 -2.73
C ASP A 36 -17.85 -25.64 -2.95
N LYS A 37 -16.94 -25.41 -3.91
CA LYS A 37 -15.81 -26.31 -4.18
C LYS A 37 -14.85 -26.39 -2.99
N ILE A 38 -14.53 -25.27 -2.34
CA ILE A 38 -13.68 -25.22 -1.14
C ILE A 38 -14.33 -25.96 0.04
N LEU A 39 -15.64 -25.78 0.25
CA LEU A 39 -16.39 -26.45 1.31
C LEU A 39 -16.44 -27.97 1.10
N LYS A 40 -16.57 -28.39 -0.17
CA LYS A 40 -16.55 -29.80 -0.57
C LYS A 40 -15.17 -30.43 -0.43
N GLU A 41 -14.09 -29.69 -0.67
CA GLU A 41 -12.72 -30.14 -0.43
C GLU A 41 -12.38 -30.22 1.07
N ALA A 42 -12.94 -29.35 1.92
CA ALA A 42 -12.70 -29.35 3.37
C ALA A 42 -13.38 -30.51 4.15
N THR A 43 -14.30 -31.25 3.53
CA THR A 43 -15.09 -32.32 4.19
C THR A 43 -14.56 -33.73 3.85
N SER A 44 -13.48 -33.86 3.07
CA SER A 44 -12.89 -35.16 2.70
C SER A 44 -11.43 -35.31 3.17
N ALA A 45 -11.23 -35.91 4.35
CA ALA A 45 -10.00 -36.60 4.75
C ALA A 45 -10.36 -37.72 5.75
N PRO A 46 -9.79 -38.96 5.65
CA PRO A 46 -8.52 -39.31 6.36
C PRO A 46 -7.72 -40.55 5.77
N PRO A 47 -6.61 -41.10 6.36
CA PRO A 47 -5.51 -40.57 7.22
C PRO A 47 -4.04 -41.05 6.91
N LEU A 48 -3.03 -40.29 7.39
CA LEU A 48 -1.63 -40.63 7.84
C LEU A 48 -0.63 -41.21 6.79
N GLN A 49 0.67 -40.81 6.68
CA GLN A 49 1.79 -41.04 7.65
C GLN A 49 2.97 -40.03 7.48
N ILE A 50 3.72 -39.82 8.57
CA ILE A 50 4.97 -39.01 8.78
C ILE A 50 6.16 -40.04 8.82
N PRO A 51 7.45 -39.84 8.41
CA PRO A 51 8.34 -38.69 8.71
C PRO A 51 9.40 -38.25 7.65
N THR A 52 9.93 -37.03 7.89
CA THR A 52 11.13 -36.26 7.43
C THR A 52 12.45 -37.04 7.17
N PRO A 53 13.57 -36.49 6.55
CA PRO A 53 13.94 -35.07 6.27
C PRO A 53 14.78 -34.71 4.97
N ILE A 54 15.07 -33.41 4.80
CA ILE A 54 16.22 -32.72 4.12
C ILE A 54 16.05 -32.08 2.71
N SER A 55 16.41 -30.79 2.68
CA SER A 55 16.88 -29.90 1.59
C SER A 55 15.86 -29.17 0.69
N THR A 56 15.17 -28.23 1.34
CA THR A 56 15.17 -26.78 1.06
C THR A 56 15.46 -26.33 -0.38
N ALA A 57 14.39 -26.16 -1.15
CA ALA A 57 14.29 -25.13 -2.19
C ALA A 57 12.90 -24.47 -2.07
N PRO A 58 12.79 -23.15 -1.88
CA PRO A 58 11.49 -22.51 -1.73
C PRO A 58 10.82 -22.40 -3.10
N LYS A 59 9.95 -23.37 -3.41
CA LYS A 59 9.04 -23.28 -4.57
C LYS A 59 7.78 -22.57 -4.10
N ALA A 60 7.70 -21.29 -4.44
CA ALA A 60 6.59 -20.39 -4.14
C ALA A 60 5.24 -21.01 -4.55
N SER A 61 4.37 -21.14 -3.57
CA SER A 61 2.94 -21.40 -3.75
C SER A 61 2.31 -20.24 -4.54
N PRO A 62 1.36 -20.49 -5.47
CA PRO A 62 0.60 -19.42 -6.08
C PRO A 62 -0.34 -18.84 -5.02
N ILE A 63 0.08 -17.72 -4.43
CA ILE A 63 -0.74 -16.91 -3.52
C ILE A 63 -1.97 -16.46 -4.33
N PRO A 64 -3.20 -16.74 -3.88
CA PRO A 64 -4.37 -16.16 -4.53
C PRO A 64 -4.19 -14.65 -4.53
N ALA A 65 -4.23 -14.05 -5.73
CA ALA A 65 -4.01 -12.64 -5.94
C ALA A 65 -5.15 -11.84 -5.28
N LEU A 66 -5.03 -11.63 -3.97
CA LEU A 66 -5.87 -10.73 -3.20
C LEU A 66 -5.71 -9.35 -3.83
N ASN A 67 -6.80 -8.82 -4.37
CA ASN A 67 -6.82 -7.46 -4.89
C ASN A 67 -6.64 -6.50 -3.71
N TYR A 68 -5.44 -5.95 -3.55
CA TYR A 68 -5.15 -4.94 -2.55
C TYR A 68 -5.34 -3.54 -3.13
N VAL A 69 -6.18 -2.74 -2.50
CA VAL A 69 -6.27 -1.31 -2.76
C VAL A 69 -5.07 -0.64 -2.10
N THR A 70 -4.25 0.07 -2.88
CA THR A 70 -3.15 0.87 -2.34
C THR A 70 -3.71 2.04 -1.55
N LEU A 71 -3.38 2.10 -0.27
CA LEU A 71 -3.85 3.16 0.60
C LEU A 71 -3.05 4.44 0.34
N GLY A 72 -3.59 5.35 -0.48
CA GLY A 72 -2.93 6.62 -0.84
C GLY A 72 -3.10 7.75 0.19
N SER A 73 -4.05 7.62 1.12
CA SER A 73 -4.38 8.64 2.12
C SER A 73 -3.98 8.17 3.53
N PHE A 74 -2.69 8.26 3.83
CA PHE A 74 -2.18 8.16 5.21
C PHE A 74 -1.50 9.47 5.61
N SER A 75 -1.63 9.84 6.88
CA SER A 75 -0.90 10.97 7.46
C SER A 75 0.23 10.45 8.32
N TRP A 76 1.30 11.20 8.48
CA TRP A 76 2.39 10.79 9.38
C TRP A 76 2.93 12.00 10.15
N ASP A 77 3.39 11.76 11.37
CA ASP A 77 4.15 12.70 12.19
C ASP A 77 5.45 12.04 12.66
N GLN A 78 6.35 12.86 13.18
CA GLN A 78 7.53 12.37 13.84
C GLN A 78 7.82 13.15 15.11
N ASP A 79 8.39 12.45 16.07
CA ASP A 79 9.07 12.99 17.23
C ASP A 79 10.60 12.88 17.01
N ASP A 80 11.40 13.22 18.03
CA ASP A 80 12.87 13.05 17.99
C ASP A 80 13.31 11.61 17.71
N ASP A 81 12.64 10.63 18.31
CA ASP A 81 12.99 9.20 18.23
C ASP A 81 11.88 8.32 17.62
N LYS A 82 10.71 8.87 17.32
CA LYS A 82 9.54 8.09 16.87
C LYS A 82 8.97 8.66 15.59
N VAL A 83 8.33 7.81 14.80
CA VAL A 83 7.55 8.19 13.63
C VAL A 83 6.18 7.56 13.80
N LYS A 84 5.12 8.35 13.75
CA LYS A 84 3.75 7.84 13.84
C LYS A 84 3.08 7.96 12.49
N ILE A 85 2.49 6.87 12.01
CA ILE A 85 1.75 6.80 10.77
C ILE A 85 0.28 6.59 11.14
N TYR A 86 -0.56 7.53 10.72
CA TYR A 86 -2.01 7.50 10.87
C TYR A 86 -2.66 7.02 9.58
N ILE A 87 -3.33 5.88 9.69
CA ILE A 87 -4.10 5.26 8.62
C ILE A 87 -5.57 5.36 9.02
N PHE A 88 -6.33 6.14 8.26
CA PHE A 88 -7.78 6.30 8.50
C PHE A 88 -8.53 5.13 7.86
N LEU A 89 -8.69 4.07 8.63
CA LEU A 89 -9.46 2.90 8.28
C LEU A 89 -10.41 2.57 9.44
N GLU A 90 -11.68 2.39 9.11
CA GLU A 90 -12.74 2.07 10.06
C GLU A 90 -13.03 0.57 10.05
N GLY A 91 -13.15 -0.03 11.24
CA GLY A 91 -13.42 -1.47 11.38
C GLY A 91 -12.19 -2.36 11.16
N VAL A 92 -10.98 -1.84 11.38
CA VAL A 92 -9.78 -2.67 11.34
C VAL A 92 -9.67 -3.53 12.58
N GLU A 93 -9.51 -4.84 12.40
CA GLU A 93 -9.18 -5.79 13.45
C GLU A 93 -7.67 -6.06 13.49
N GLN A 94 -7.07 -6.14 14.68
CA GLN A 94 -5.65 -6.44 14.84
C GLN A 94 -5.27 -7.82 14.28
N GLU A 95 -6.21 -8.75 14.34
CA GLU A 95 -6.01 -10.13 13.96
C GLU A 95 -6.10 -10.32 12.43
N LYS A 96 -6.78 -9.41 11.72
CA LYS A 96 -6.88 -9.41 10.25
C LYS A 96 -5.86 -8.48 9.59
N MET A 97 -4.95 -7.86 10.36
CA MET A 97 -3.83 -7.10 9.81
C MET A 97 -2.53 -7.91 9.90
N GLU A 98 -1.77 -7.88 8.80
CA GLU A 98 -0.40 -8.37 8.76
C GLU A 98 0.53 -7.17 8.74
N THR A 99 1.44 -7.08 9.70
CA THR A 99 2.42 -6.00 9.79
C THR A 99 3.83 -6.57 9.74
N GLU A 100 4.55 -6.26 8.67
CA GLU A 100 5.95 -6.63 8.49
C GLU A 100 6.82 -5.38 8.63
N PHE A 101 7.49 -5.26 9.79
CA PHE A 101 8.48 -4.21 10.05
C PHE A 101 9.85 -4.69 9.60
N LYS A 102 10.49 -3.97 8.68
CA LYS A 102 11.91 -4.16 8.34
C LYS A 102 12.70 -2.92 8.74
N PRO A 103 14.03 -3.03 8.89
CA PRO A 103 14.86 -1.89 9.29
C PRO A 103 14.67 -0.67 8.38
N ILE A 104 14.49 -0.87 7.07
CA ILE A 104 14.36 0.22 6.08
C ILE A 104 13.06 0.17 5.26
N SER A 105 12.12 -0.70 5.60
CA SER A 105 10.86 -0.82 4.88
C SER A 105 9.72 -1.26 5.79
N LEU A 106 8.50 -0.88 5.45
CA LEU A 106 7.31 -1.22 6.20
C LEU A 106 6.27 -1.78 5.23
N ASP A 107 5.73 -2.98 5.49
CA ASP A 107 4.59 -3.50 4.75
C ASP A 107 3.46 -3.80 5.72
N VAL A 108 2.30 -3.18 5.51
CA VAL A 108 1.12 -3.34 6.34
C VAL A 108 -0.03 -3.73 5.42
N LYS A 109 -0.58 -4.92 5.62
CA LYS A 109 -1.74 -5.42 4.89
C LYS A 109 -2.92 -5.51 5.84
N PHE A 110 -4.03 -4.95 5.42
CA PHE A 110 -5.29 -5.05 6.10
C PHE A 110 -6.20 -5.93 5.26
N HIS A 111 -6.63 -7.04 5.82
CA HIS A 111 -7.60 -7.93 5.19
C HIS A 111 -9.00 -7.58 5.70
N ASP A 112 -10.00 -7.71 4.82
CA ASP A 112 -11.41 -7.62 5.20
C ASP A 112 -11.84 -6.30 5.88
N VAL A 113 -11.23 -5.17 5.50
CA VAL A 113 -11.63 -3.87 6.05
C VAL A 113 -12.70 -3.27 5.12
N GLN A 114 -13.92 -3.12 5.62
CA GLN A 114 -15.07 -2.67 4.81
C GLN A 114 -15.30 -3.52 3.55
N GLY A 115 -15.04 -4.83 3.62
CA GLY A 115 -15.15 -5.75 2.47
C GLY A 115 -14.08 -5.52 1.38
N LYS A 116 -12.98 -4.83 1.72
CA LYS A 116 -11.84 -4.59 0.82
C LYS A 116 -10.52 -4.91 1.54
N ASN A 117 -9.55 -5.40 0.78
CA ASN A 117 -8.19 -5.56 1.28
C ASN A 117 -7.42 -4.28 0.98
N TYR A 118 -6.78 -3.71 1.99
CA TYR A 118 -5.90 -2.55 1.82
C TYR A 118 -4.46 -2.96 2.05
N ARG A 119 -3.54 -2.39 1.28
CA ARG A 119 -2.12 -2.57 1.50
C ARG A 119 -1.43 -1.21 1.54
N CYS A 120 -0.66 -1.01 2.59
CA CYS A 120 0.23 0.12 2.79
C CYS A 120 1.66 -0.43 2.81
N ALA A 121 2.34 -0.35 1.66
CA ALA A 121 3.72 -0.78 1.51
C ALA A 121 4.61 0.45 1.32
N ILE A 122 5.54 0.65 2.24
CA ILE A 122 6.60 1.66 2.18
C ILE A 122 7.91 0.91 1.88
N PRO A 123 8.31 0.81 0.60
CA PRO A 123 9.44 -0.02 0.18
C PRO A 123 10.79 0.52 0.69
N LYS A 124 10.89 1.83 0.91
CA LYS A 124 12.10 2.48 1.40
C LYS A 124 11.71 3.61 2.35
N LEU A 125 12.04 3.45 3.62
CA LEU A 125 11.95 4.49 4.65
C LEU A 125 13.12 5.47 4.50
N ASN A 126 12.98 6.69 5.01
CA ASN A 126 14.04 7.69 4.95
C ASN A 126 15.31 7.28 5.70
N LYS A 127 15.13 6.66 6.88
CA LYS A 127 16.20 6.12 7.72
C LYS A 127 15.80 4.78 8.32
N GLU A 128 16.78 4.13 8.92
CA GLU A 128 16.58 2.87 9.62
C GLU A 128 15.70 3.03 10.87
N ILE A 129 14.83 2.07 11.10
CA ILE A 129 13.98 1.92 12.27
C ILE A 129 14.33 0.65 13.04
N VAL A 130 13.93 0.61 14.30
CA VAL A 130 14.03 -0.56 15.18
C VAL A 130 12.71 -1.33 15.11
N PRO A 131 12.59 -2.38 14.26
CA PRO A 131 11.35 -3.14 14.11
C PRO A 131 10.87 -3.73 15.45
N GLU A 132 11.81 -4.11 16.33
CA GLU A 132 11.52 -4.69 17.64
C GLU A 132 10.79 -3.75 18.61
N LYS A 133 10.95 -2.44 18.42
CA LYS A 133 10.30 -1.43 19.28
C LYS A 133 9.02 -0.88 18.65
N CYS A 134 8.72 -1.23 17.40
CA CYS A 134 7.54 -0.73 16.70
C CYS A 134 6.25 -1.18 17.39
N LYS A 135 5.25 -0.31 17.42
CA LYS A 135 3.96 -0.56 18.06
C LYS A 135 2.83 -0.24 17.09
N VAL A 136 1.76 -1.01 17.13
CA VAL A 136 0.56 -0.75 16.35
C VAL A 136 -0.61 -0.57 17.29
N ILE A 137 -1.25 0.59 17.19
CA ILE A 137 -2.41 0.97 17.99
C ILE A 137 -3.59 1.09 17.04
N ILE A 138 -4.56 0.21 17.19
CA ILE A 138 -5.78 0.23 16.38
C ILE A 138 -6.87 0.93 17.19
N LYS A 139 -7.51 1.91 16.57
CA LYS A 139 -8.72 2.57 17.06
C LYS A 139 -9.87 2.29 16.08
N PRO A 140 -11.14 2.41 16.52
CA PRO A 140 -12.30 2.07 15.70
C PRO A 140 -12.33 2.75 14.33
N THR A 141 -11.85 3.99 14.25
CA THR A 141 -11.86 4.83 13.03
C THR A 141 -10.46 5.08 12.46
N ARG A 142 -9.39 4.64 13.14
CA ARG A 142 -8.01 4.90 12.71
C ARG A 142 -7.00 3.92 13.27
N VAL A 143 -6.04 3.52 12.47
CA VAL A 143 -4.86 2.76 12.87
C VAL A 143 -3.68 3.71 13.02
N THR A 144 -2.96 3.62 14.13
CA THR A 144 -1.75 4.40 14.42
C THR A 144 -0.57 3.46 14.55
N ILE A 145 0.35 3.50 13.60
CA ILE A 145 1.59 2.72 13.61
C ILE A 145 2.70 3.61 14.15
N ILE A 146 3.32 3.22 15.25
CA ILE A 146 4.44 3.93 15.88
C ILE A 146 5.70 3.15 15.55
N LEU A 147 6.53 3.72 14.69
CA LEU A 147 7.86 3.24 14.38
C LEU A 147 8.87 3.92 15.29
N PHE A 148 9.87 3.18 15.77
CA PHE A 148 10.98 3.74 16.53
C PHE A 148 12.18 3.90 15.61
N LYS A 149 12.75 5.11 15.54
CA LYS A 149 13.93 5.39 14.74
C LYS A 149 15.15 4.68 15.34
N ALA A 150 16.01 4.10 14.51
CA ALA A 150 17.27 3.52 14.97
C ALA A 150 18.29 4.60 15.35
N SER A 151 18.19 5.77 14.72
CA SER A 151 19.01 6.95 15.03
C SER A 151 18.12 8.15 15.31
N LYS A 152 18.44 8.89 16.38
CA LYS A 152 17.80 10.17 16.69
C LYS A 152 18.08 11.14 15.55
N GLY A 153 17.04 11.72 14.98
CA GLY A 153 17.18 12.59 13.82
C GLY A 153 15.85 12.91 13.17
N ASN A 154 15.82 13.98 12.39
CA ASN A 154 14.64 14.44 11.69
C ASN A 154 14.55 13.79 10.30
N TRP A 155 13.41 13.20 9.97
CA TRP A 155 13.12 12.64 8.65
C TRP A 155 12.51 13.75 7.78
N LEU A 156 13.07 14.00 6.60
CA LEU A 156 12.50 15.00 5.68
C LEU A 156 11.20 14.50 5.04
N ASP A 157 11.08 13.20 4.86
CA ASP A 157 9.90 12.52 4.34
C ASP A 157 9.76 11.14 5.03
N LEU A 158 8.57 10.54 5.05
CA LEU A 158 8.35 9.21 5.63
C LEU A 158 9.02 8.13 4.80
N GLN A 159 8.77 8.19 3.49
CA GLN A 159 9.36 7.31 2.52
C GLN A 159 10.53 8.03 1.87
N PHE A 160 11.56 7.30 1.47
CA PHE A 160 12.59 7.85 0.62
C PHE A 160 11.95 8.18 -0.73
N LYS A 161 11.49 9.42 -0.89
CA LYS A 161 11.20 9.99 -2.20
C LYS A 161 12.54 10.40 -2.78
N GLU A 162 12.98 9.66 -3.77
CA GLU A 162 13.91 10.23 -4.73
C GLU A 162 13.09 11.33 -5.41
N ASP A 163 13.39 12.60 -5.10
CA ASP A 163 12.89 13.71 -5.90
C ASP A 163 13.29 13.37 -7.35
N LYS A 164 12.32 12.89 -8.14
CA LYS A 164 12.40 13.02 -9.58
C LYS A 164 12.40 14.51 -9.83
N ASN A 165 13.59 15.07 -9.75
CA ASN A 165 13.90 16.44 -10.00
C ASN A 165 13.41 16.66 -11.43
N MET A 166 12.25 17.31 -11.59
CA MET A 166 11.75 17.76 -12.90
C MET A 166 12.76 18.64 -13.64
N TYR A 167 13.84 19.03 -12.96
CA TYR A 167 15.02 19.66 -13.55
C TYR A 167 15.79 18.79 -14.53
N ASP A 168 15.69 17.45 -14.50
CA ASP A 168 16.41 16.62 -15.48
C ASP A 168 15.58 16.42 -16.76
N GLU A 169 14.27 16.18 -16.62
CA GLU A 169 13.29 15.98 -17.70
C GLU A 169 12.54 17.27 -18.11
N GLY A 170 13.04 18.43 -17.68
CA GLY A 170 12.54 19.72 -18.13
C GLY A 170 13.08 20.00 -19.53
N ASP A 171 12.19 20.00 -20.51
CA ASP A 171 12.41 20.33 -21.92
C ASP A 171 13.56 21.36 -22.10
N GLU A 172 14.54 21.05 -22.96
CA GLU A 172 15.76 21.87 -23.15
C GLU A 172 15.44 23.35 -23.44
N GLU A 173 14.24 23.64 -23.94
CA GLU A 173 13.71 25.00 -24.15
C GLU A 173 13.48 25.77 -22.85
N MET A 174 12.98 25.11 -21.80
CA MET A 174 12.75 25.70 -20.47
C MET A 174 14.09 26.05 -19.80
N LYS A 175 15.07 25.14 -19.89
CA LYS A 175 16.44 25.36 -19.35
C LYS A 175 17.14 26.52 -20.07
N ARG A 176 17.04 26.57 -21.42
CA ARG A 176 17.58 27.67 -22.23
C ARG A 176 16.94 29.02 -21.88
N THR A 177 15.64 29.04 -21.62
CA THR A 177 14.93 30.29 -21.31
C THR A 177 15.38 30.87 -19.96
N ILE A 178 15.55 30.02 -18.94
CA ILE A 178 16.04 30.46 -17.62
C ILE A 178 17.52 30.92 -17.71
N ALA A 179 18.36 30.19 -18.44
CA ALA A 179 19.76 30.58 -18.68
C ALA A 179 19.87 31.90 -19.46
N LYS A 180 19.00 32.11 -20.46
CA LYS A 180 18.94 33.35 -21.25
C LYS A 180 18.49 34.53 -20.37
N ALA A 181 17.47 34.35 -19.54
CA ALA A 181 17.00 35.38 -18.62
C ALA A 181 18.07 35.81 -17.61
N TRP A 182 18.85 34.86 -17.09
CA TRP A 182 20.00 35.16 -16.22
C TRP A 182 21.12 35.91 -16.93
N THR A 183 21.42 35.52 -18.18
CA THR A 183 22.47 36.17 -18.99
C THR A 183 22.06 37.59 -19.38
N ASP A 184 20.80 37.79 -19.77
CA ASP A 184 20.26 39.08 -20.19
C ASP A 184 20.19 40.07 -19.02
N ALA A 185 19.74 39.62 -17.84
CA ALA A 185 19.71 40.42 -16.62
C ALA A 185 21.12 40.85 -16.15
N ARG A 186 22.16 40.03 -16.40
CA ARG A 186 23.55 40.37 -16.09
C ARG A 186 24.21 41.26 -17.17
N SER A 187 23.71 41.19 -18.41
CA SER A 187 24.25 41.91 -19.56
C SER A 187 23.70 43.34 -19.69
N GLY A 188 22.65 43.71 -18.93
CA GLY A 188 22.13 45.08 -18.90
C GLY A 188 21.64 45.59 -20.26
N LYS A 189 21.28 44.67 -21.18
CA LYS A 189 20.81 45.00 -22.53
C LYS A 189 19.29 44.99 -22.56
N THR A 190 18.67 46.01 -21.99
CA THR A 190 17.31 46.40 -22.36
C THR A 190 17.32 46.87 -23.82
N ALA A 191 17.03 45.96 -24.75
CA ALA A 191 16.74 46.32 -26.14
C ALA A 191 15.34 46.96 -26.18
N ASP A 192 15.31 48.29 -26.28
CA ASP A 192 14.11 49.09 -26.49
C ASP A 192 13.44 48.74 -27.83
N PRO A 193 12.17 48.25 -27.86
CA PRO A 193 11.53 47.80 -29.09
C PRO A 193 11.02 48.92 -30.01
N LEU A 194 11.28 50.21 -29.73
CA LEU A 194 10.64 51.32 -30.44
C LEU A 194 11.57 52.16 -31.34
N LYS A 195 12.82 51.74 -31.56
CA LYS A 195 13.74 52.47 -32.45
C LYS A 195 13.73 51.96 -33.90
N GLY A 196 12.55 51.97 -34.53
CA GLY A 196 12.39 51.53 -35.92
C GLY A 196 11.43 52.35 -36.80
N TYR A 197 10.72 53.33 -36.24
CA TYR A 197 9.85 54.22 -37.02
C TYR A 197 10.38 55.66 -36.96
N ARG A 198 11.33 55.97 -37.84
CA ARG A 198 11.56 57.34 -38.29
C ARG A 198 12.03 57.35 -39.73
#